data_AF-A0A5B7DL89-F1
#
_entry.id   AF-A0A5B7DL89-F1
#
_cell.length_a   1.000
_cell.length_b   1.000
_cell.length_c   1.000
_cell.angle_alpha   90.00
_cell.angle_beta   90.00
_cell.angle_gamma   90.00
#
_symmetry.space_group_name_H-M   'P 1'
#
loop_
_entity.id
_entity.type
_entity.pdbx_description
1 polymer ?
#
loop_
_entity_poly.entity_id
_entity_poly.type
_entity_poly.pdbx_seq_one_letter_code
_entity_poly.pdbx_strand_id
1 'polypeptide(L)'
;MAKTVIKRVQHSTQEFNQEVKEVIRLGRYSGEGRRPMKVRMRSQVAVEEIMARKGKLANDVDHKEILIKRDMNLEKREKEEVLKSEAKEKKTRKGQR
;
A
#
# COMPACT_ATOMS: atom_id res chain seq x y z
N MET A 1 -12.24 0.08 -9.65
CA MET A 1 -11.58 -0.68 -8.56
C MET A 1 -10.57 0.16 -7.81
N ALA A 2 -9.37 0.45 -8.31
CA ALA A 2 -8.36 1.21 -7.53
C ALA A 2 -8.90 2.53 -6.95
N LYS A 3 -9.63 3.33 -7.75
CA LYS A 3 -10.26 4.57 -7.27
C LYS A 3 -11.30 4.33 -6.16
N THR A 4 -12.05 3.24 -6.24
CA THR A 4 -13.07 2.86 -5.25
C THR A 4 -12.44 2.48 -3.92
N VAL A 5 -11.38 1.67 -3.96
CA VAL A 5 -10.63 1.24 -2.77
C VAL A 5 -10.05 2.46 -2.06
N ILE A 6 -9.43 3.36 -2.81
CA ILE A 6 -8.79 4.54 -2.21
C ILE A 6 -9.83 5.53 -1.68
N LYS A 7 -10.97 5.71 -2.37
CA LYS A 7 -12.09 6.51 -1.86
C LYS A 7 -12.60 5.99 -0.50
N ARG A 8 -12.61 4.67 -0.28
CA ARG A 8 -12.95 4.09 1.03
C ARG A 8 -11.91 4.43 2.11
N VAL A 9 -10.61 4.42 1.78
CA VAL A 9 -9.53 4.80 2.72
C VAL A 9 -9.65 6.25 3.19
N GLN A 10 -10.04 7.16 2.30
CA GLN A 10 -10.11 8.60 2.57
C GLN A 10 -11.49 9.09 3.07
N HIS A 11 -12.50 8.21 3.26
CA HIS A 11 -13.83 8.59 3.77
C HIS A 11 -14.51 9.76 3.00
N SER A 12 -14.52 9.69 1.66
CA SER A 12 -15.39 10.48 0.78
C SER A 12 -15.29 12.02 0.76
N THR A 13 -14.53 12.65 1.66
CA THR A 13 -14.46 14.13 1.79
C THR A 13 -13.45 14.81 0.87
N GLN A 14 -12.51 14.07 0.29
CA GLN A 14 -11.43 14.64 -0.52
C GLN A 14 -11.68 14.39 -2.01
N GLU A 15 -11.42 15.39 -2.86
CA GLU A 15 -11.49 15.35 -4.33
C GLU A 15 -10.42 14.41 -4.93
N PHE A 16 -10.44 13.15 -4.51
CA PHE A 16 -9.47 12.12 -4.87
C PHE A 16 -9.33 11.95 -6.38
N ASN A 17 -10.43 12.16 -7.11
CA ASN A 17 -10.40 12.11 -8.58
C ASN A 17 -9.48 13.19 -9.19
N GLN A 18 -9.32 14.33 -8.53
CA GLN A 18 -8.39 15.40 -8.92
C GLN A 18 -6.96 15.09 -8.45
N GLU A 19 -6.81 14.42 -7.31
CA GLU A 19 -5.53 13.99 -6.74
C GLU A 19 -4.88 12.83 -7.52
N VAL A 20 -5.67 11.96 -8.15
CA VAL A 20 -5.17 10.90 -9.05
C VAL A 20 -4.70 11.50 -10.36
N LYS A 21 -3.40 11.42 -10.62
CA LYS A 21 -2.83 11.78 -11.92
C LYS A 21 -3.05 10.67 -12.95
N GLU A 22 -2.64 9.45 -12.63
CA GLU A 22 -2.67 8.32 -13.56
C GLU A 22 -3.01 7.01 -12.84
N VAL A 23 -3.73 6.12 -13.52
CA VAL A 23 -3.94 4.73 -13.09
C VAL A 23 -3.55 3.83 -14.24
N ILE A 24 -2.48 3.06 -14.05
CA ILE A 24 -1.92 2.15 -15.06
C ILE A 24 -2.12 0.73 -14.57
N ARG A 25 -2.69 -0.13 -15.42
CA ARG A 25 -2.70 -1.58 -15.16
C ARG A 25 -1.35 -2.14 -15.56
N LEU A 26 -0.63 -2.74 -14.62
CA LEU A 26 0.64 -3.38 -14.91
C LEU A 26 0.40 -4.68 -15.70
N GLY A 27 1.47 -5.20 -16.32
CA GLY A 27 1.47 -6.44 -17.10
C GLY A 27 1.08 -7.67 -16.27
N ARG A 28 1.16 -8.87 -16.89
CA ARG A 28 0.91 -10.14 -16.18
C ARG A 28 1.92 -10.25 -15.02
N TYR A 29 1.41 -10.19 -13.80
CA TYR A 29 2.19 -10.49 -12.59
C TYR A 29 2.24 -12.02 -12.47
N SER A 30 3.39 -12.59 -12.10
CA SER A 30 3.59 -14.04 -12.05
C SER A 30 2.90 -14.75 -10.88
N GLY A 31 2.24 -14.00 -9.98
CA GLY A 31 1.30 -14.56 -9.01
C GLY A 31 -0.10 -14.62 -9.61
N GLU A 32 -0.80 -15.75 -9.43
CA GLU A 32 -2.11 -16.17 -10.00
C GLU A 32 -3.32 -15.26 -9.72
N GLY A 33 -3.11 -13.95 -9.49
CA GLY A 33 -4.14 -12.98 -9.14
C GLY A 33 -4.49 -11.98 -10.26
N ARG A 34 -5.46 -11.10 -9.96
CA ARG A 34 -5.81 -9.96 -10.80
C ARG A 34 -4.59 -9.06 -11.04
N ARG A 35 -4.46 -8.51 -12.25
CA ARG A 35 -3.34 -7.63 -12.62
C ARG A 35 -3.24 -6.44 -11.65
N PRO A 36 -2.04 -6.17 -11.08
CA PRO A 36 -1.87 -5.05 -10.16
C PRO A 36 -2.09 -3.72 -10.88
N MET A 37 -2.64 -2.75 -10.14
CA MET A 37 -2.85 -1.40 -10.63
C MET A 37 -1.85 -0.47 -9.95
N LYS A 38 -1.06 0.26 -10.75
CA LYS A 38 -0.18 1.33 -10.30
C LYS A 38 -0.96 2.65 -10.36
N VAL A 39 -1.03 3.35 -9.25
CA VAL A 39 -1.71 4.66 -9.15
C VAL A 39 -0.64 5.71 -8.88
N ARG A 40 -0.57 6.75 -9.73
CA ARG A 40 0.23 7.94 -9.48
C ARG A 40 -0.68 9.05 -8.95
N MET A 41 -0.34 9.52 -7.76
CA MET A 41 -0.97 10.69 -7.15
C MET A 41 -0.24 11.97 -7.58
N ARG A 42 -0.92 13.12 -7.50
CA ARG A 42 -0.33 14.44 -7.70
C ARG A 42 0.47 14.89 -6.47
N SER A 43 -0.12 14.74 -5.28
CA SER A 43 0.53 15.08 -4.01
C SER A 43 1.18 13.86 -3.37
N GLN A 44 2.39 14.06 -2.83
CA GLN A 44 3.04 13.08 -1.97
C GLN A 44 2.28 12.92 -0.64
N VAL A 45 1.68 13.99 -0.12
CA VAL A 45 0.92 13.98 1.14
C VAL A 45 -0.26 13.00 1.05
N ALA A 46 -0.94 12.96 -0.10
CA ALA A 46 -2.03 12.01 -0.34
C ALA A 46 -1.57 10.55 -0.31
N VAL A 47 -0.36 10.25 -0.83
CA VAL A 47 0.22 8.90 -0.74
C VAL A 47 0.50 8.51 0.71
N GLU A 48 1.03 9.44 1.50
CA GLU A 48 1.32 9.21 2.93
C GLU A 48 0.05 8.98 3.74
N GLU A 49 -0.99 9.77 3.50
CA GLU A 49 -2.28 9.62 4.16
C GLU A 49 -2.91 8.25 3.87
N ILE A 50 -2.88 7.79 2.61
CA ILE A 50 -3.37 6.46 2.22
C ILE A 50 -2.57 5.36 2.90
N MET A 51 -1.23 5.50 2.99
CA MET A 51 -0.37 4.51 3.66
C MET A 51 -0.62 4.44 5.16
N ALA A 52 -0.79 5.59 5.82
CA ALA A 52 -1.10 5.66 7.24
C ALA A 52 -2.49 5.07 7.55
N ARG A 53 -3.46 5.28 6.67
CA ARG A 53 -4.85 4.82 6.85
C ARG A 53 -5.14 3.45 6.25
N LYS A 54 -4.18 2.83 5.55
CA LYS A 54 -4.30 1.49 4.95
C LYS A 54 -4.78 0.44 5.95
N GLY A 55 -4.39 0.53 7.23
CA GLY A 55 -4.84 -0.41 8.26
C GLY A 55 -6.36 -0.50 8.39
N LYS A 56 -7.10 0.58 8.09
CA LYS A 56 -8.57 0.59 8.13
C LYS A 56 -9.20 -0.29 7.05
N LEU A 57 -8.55 -0.47 5.90
CA LEU A 57 -9.02 -1.39 4.85
C LEU A 57 -8.99 -2.85 5.29
N ALA A 58 -8.10 -3.22 6.21
CA ALA A 58 -8.00 -4.61 6.67
C ALA A 58 -9.26 -5.06 7.43
N ASN A 59 -10.03 -4.10 7.97
CA ASN A 59 -11.28 -4.35 8.68
C ASN A 59 -12.49 -4.48 7.74
N ASP A 60 -12.35 -4.11 6.46
CA ASP A 60 -13.44 -4.05 5.50
C ASP A 60 -13.56 -5.42 4.78
N VAL A 61 -14.70 -6.10 4.94
CA VAL A 61 -14.88 -7.52 4.57
C VAL A 61 -14.65 -7.76 3.07
N ASP A 62 -15.04 -6.82 2.22
CA ASP A 62 -14.88 -6.89 0.75
C ASP A 62 -13.43 -6.63 0.28
N HIS A 63 -12.53 -6.15 1.16
CA HIS A 63 -11.21 -5.64 0.79
C HIS A 63 -10.05 -6.35 1.51
N LYS A 64 -10.31 -7.45 2.24
CA LYS A 64 -9.30 -8.21 3.00
C LYS A 64 -8.11 -8.67 2.16
N GLU A 65 -8.31 -8.93 0.86
CA GLU A 65 -7.28 -9.43 -0.04
C GLU A 65 -6.52 -8.32 -0.80
N ILE A 66 -6.85 -7.05 -0.57
CA ILE A 66 -6.23 -5.94 -1.31
C ILE A 66 -4.99 -5.44 -0.61
N LEU A 67 -3.85 -5.59 -1.30
CA LEU A 67 -2.56 -5.15 -0.80
C LEU A 67 -2.11 -3.84 -1.44
N ILE A 68 -2.11 -2.76 -0.66
CA ILE A 68 -1.51 -1.47 -1.06
C ILE A 68 -0.04 -1.45 -0.66
N LYS A 69 0.86 -1.24 -1.62
CA LYS A 69 2.30 -1.07 -1.39
C LYS A 69 2.77 0.23 -2.03
N ARG A 70 3.74 0.88 -1.39
CA ARG A 70 4.44 2.03 -1.97
C ARG A 70 5.39 1.51 -3.04
N ASP A 71 5.36 2.16 -4.21
CA ASP A 71 6.34 1.91 -5.25
C ASP A 71 7.66 2.56 -4.83
N MET A 72 8.71 1.76 -4.70
CA MET A 72 10.03 2.20 -4.28
C MET A 72 11.08 1.66 -5.25
N ASN A 73 12.23 2.34 -5.32
CA ASN A 73 13.38 1.80 -6.04
C ASN A 73 13.90 0.52 -5.35
N LEU A 74 14.67 -0.29 -6.08
CA LEU A 74 15.18 -1.58 -5.59
C LEU A 74 16.02 -1.41 -4.33
N GLU A 75 16.89 -0.40 -4.29
CA GLU A 75 17.78 -0.12 -3.17
C GLU A 75 17.02 0.21 -1.86
N LYS A 76 15.99 1.07 -1.92
CA LYS A 76 15.17 1.38 -0.73
C LYS A 76 14.34 0.18 -0.30
N ARG A 77 13.90 -0.66 -1.24
CA ARG A 77 13.17 -1.88 -0.93
C ARG A 77 14.03 -2.88 -0.16
N GLU A 78 15.28 -3.07 -0.58
CA GLU A 78 16.22 -3.95 0.10
C GLU A 78 16.53 -3.44 1.52
N LYS A 79 16.80 -2.14 1.65
CA LYS A 79 16.99 -1.49 2.96
C LYS A 79 15.78 -1.67 3.89
N GLU A 80 14.56 -1.54 3.38
CA GLU A 80 13.34 -1.75 4.20
C GLU A 80 13.18 -3.21 4.66
N GLU A 81 13.47 -4.19 3.80
CA GLU A 81 13.41 -5.61 4.16
C GLU A 81 14.46 -5.98 5.21
N VAL A 82 15.69 -5.46 5.11
CA VAL A 82 16.74 -5.64 6.12
C VAL A 82 16.32 -5.06 7.48
N LEU A 83 15.77 -3.84 7.50
CA LEU A 83 15.29 -3.24 8.75
C LEU A 83 14.14 -4.03 9.37
N LYS A 84 13.25 -4.60 8.54
CA LYS A 84 12.15 -5.46 9.00
C LYS A 84 12.64 -6.78 9.58
N SER A 85 13.61 -7.45 8.95
CA SER A 85 14.16 -8.70 9.46
C SER A 85 14.90 -8.48 10.78
N GLU A 86 15.71 -7.42 10.87
CA GLU A 86 16.42 -7.04 12.08
C GLU A 86 15.44 -6.71 13.24
N ALA A 87 14.38 -5.95 12.97
CA ALA A 87 13.36 -5.63 13.96
C ALA A 87 12.60 -6.88 14.45
N LYS A 88 12.31 -7.83 13.55
CA LYS A 88 11.68 -9.11 13.90
C LYS A 88 12.59 -9.97 14.78
N GLU A 89 13.88 -10.09 14.44
CA GLU A 89 14.87 -10.83 15.23
C GLU A 89 15.04 -10.25 16.64
N LYS A 90 15.08 -8.92 16.77
CA LYS A 90 15.15 -8.26 18.07
C LYS A 90 13.89 -8.49 18.91
N LYS A 91 12.71 -8.58 18.29
CA LYS A 91 11.45 -8.90 19.00
C LYS A 91 11.43 -10.34 19.50
N THR A 92 11.84 -11.31 18.69
CA THR A 92 11.86 -12.74 19.10
C THR A 92 12.87 -12.98 20.21
N ARG A 93 14.06 -12.37 20.15
CA ARG A 93 15.06 -12.46 21.23
C ARG A 93 14.60 -11.83 22.56
N LYS A 94 13.81 -10.76 22.53
CA LYS A 94 13.28 -10.13 23.76
C LYS A 94 12.09 -10.88 24.37
N GLY A 95 11.33 -11.64 23.58
CA GLY A 95 10.19 -12.42 24.06
C GLY A 95 10.56 -13.79 24.66
N GLN A 96 11.84 -14.18 24.62
CA GLN A 96 12.36 -15.45 25.15
C GLN A 96 13.07 -15.31 26.52
N ARG A 97 12.91 -14.17 27.20
CA ARG A 97 13.45 -13.90 28.54
C ARG A 97 12.36 -13.86 29.59
#